data_AF-A0A850LLJ6-F1
#
_entry.id   AF-A0A850LLJ6-F1
#
_cell.length_a   1.000
_cell.length_b   1.000
_cell.length_c   1.000
_cell.angle_alpha   90.00
_cell.angle_beta   90.00
_cell.angle_gamma   90.00
#
_symmetry.space_group_name_H-M   'P 1'
#
loop_
_entity.id
_entity.type
_entity.pdbx_description
1 polymer ?
#
loop_
_entity_poly.entity_id
_entity_poly.type
_entity_poly.pdbx_seq_one_letter_code
_entity_poly.pdbx_strand_id
1 'polypeptide(L)'
;MTELQAIREALYPEAPRKQTRRLRRADRTRAKALSPLRVLLLLASLPVIAGSTAIGVYMRTSPYPPELALRHLAALAGCETAALAGLPQARRGEPGYHQRNDADLDGVACGTTLADAGMEARTPTQRAPGQAKFVRP
;
A
#
# COMPACT_ATOMS: atom_id res chain seq x y z
N MET A 1 -42.67 -7.17 -18.33
CA MET A 1 -41.87 -7.93 -19.31
C MET A 1 -42.75 -8.08 -20.53
N THR A 2 -42.39 -7.38 -21.60
CA THR A 2 -43.32 -6.83 -22.59
C THR A 2 -43.49 -7.77 -23.79
N GLU A 3 -44.70 -7.85 -24.34
CA GLU A 3 -45.10 -8.53 -25.60
C GLU A 3 -44.07 -8.35 -26.75
N LEU A 4 -43.40 -7.20 -26.79
CA LEU A 4 -42.31 -6.90 -27.71
C LEU A 4 -41.13 -7.88 -27.63
N GLN A 5 -40.82 -8.43 -26.45
CA GLN A 5 -39.77 -9.44 -26.28
C GLN A 5 -40.19 -10.77 -26.93
N ALA A 6 -41.44 -11.19 -26.75
CA ALA A 6 -41.97 -12.42 -27.34
C ALA A 6 -42.02 -12.33 -28.87
N ILE A 7 -42.45 -11.19 -29.42
CA ILE A 7 -42.46 -10.96 -30.88
C ILE A 7 -41.03 -10.97 -31.45
N ARG A 8 -40.08 -10.35 -30.73
CA ARG A 8 -38.67 -10.32 -31.17
C ARG A 8 -38.03 -11.71 -31.20
N GLU A 9 -38.28 -12.55 -30.19
CA GLU A 9 -37.80 -13.94 -30.17
C GLU A 9 -38.44 -14.80 -31.27
N ALA A 10 -39.72 -14.58 -31.58
CA ALA A 10 -40.40 -15.28 -32.67
C ALA A 10 -39.92 -14.85 -34.06
N LEU A 11 -39.60 -13.56 -34.25
CA LEU A 11 -39.10 -13.04 -35.53
C LEU A 11 -37.63 -13.37 -35.79
N TYR A 12 -36.83 -13.45 -34.73
CA TYR A 12 -35.39 -13.73 -34.81
C TYR A 12 -35.04 -14.89 -33.89
N PRO A 13 -35.40 -16.14 -34.24
CA PRO A 13 -34.88 -17.28 -33.52
C PRO A 13 -33.36 -17.27 -33.70
N GLU A 14 -32.63 -17.01 -32.62
CA GLU A 14 -31.17 -17.07 -32.59
C GLU A 14 -30.74 -18.44 -33.11
N ALA A 15 -30.34 -18.51 -34.37
CA ALA A 15 -29.91 -19.76 -34.99
C ALA A 15 -28.72 -20.27 -34.17
N PRO A 16 -28.75 -21.52 -33.68
CA PRO A 16 -27.66 -22.05 -32.87
C PRO A 16 -26.37 -21.94 -33.68
N ARG A 17 -25.46 -21.04 -33.27
CA ARG A 17 -24.15 -20.89 -33.90
C ARG A 17 -23.45 -22.24 -33.81
N LYS A 18 -23.49 -23.02 -34.89
CA LYS A 18 -22.77 -24.30 -35.00
C LYS A 18 -21.29 -23.99 -34.87
N GLN A 19 -20.76 -24.16 -33.66
CA GLN A 19 -19.34 -24.01 -33.38
C GLN A 19 -18.56 -24.93 -34.31
N THR A 20 -17.94 -24.34 -35.32
CA THR A 20 -17.10 -25.10 -36.25
C THR A 20 -15.93 -25.69 -35.49
N ARG A 21 -15.43 -26.85 -35.92
CA ARG A 21 -14.25 -27.50 -35.31
C ARG A 21 -13.04 -26.55 -35.23
N ARG A 22 -12.96 -25.54 -36.11
CA ARG A 22 -11.93 -24.50 -36.11
C ARG A 22 -12.05 -23.54 -34.91
N LEU A 23 -13.28 -23.09 -34.60
CA LEU A 23 -13.54 -22.23 -33.43
C LEU A 23 -13.19 -22.96 -32.12
N ARG A 24 -13.59 -24.24 -31.98
CA ARG A 24 -13.26 -25.04 -30.78
C ARG A 24 -11.75 -25.25 -30.58
N ARG A 25 -10.96 -25.33 -31.66
CA ARG A 25 -9.50 -25.41 -31.58
C ARG A 25 -8.92 -24.07 -31.11
N ALA A 26 -9.42 -22.96 -31.64
CA ALA A 26 -9.02 -21.61 -31.24
C ALA A 26 -9.33 -21.34 -29.75
N ASP A 27 -10.51 -21.76 -29.26
CA ASP A 27 -10.90 -21.58 -27.86
C ASP A 27 -10.03 -22.40 -26.90
N ARG A 28 -9.65 -23.63 -27.29
CA ARG A 28 -8.71 -24.45 -26.49
C ARG A 28 -7.31 -23.83 -26.44
N THR A 29 -6.84 -23.24 -27.54
CA THR A 29 -5.55 -22.52 -27.55
C THR A 29 -5.62 -21.24 -26.71
N ARG A 30 -6.74 -20.51 -26.76
CA ARG A 30 -6.98 -19.30 -25.94
C ARG A 30 -7.09 -19.62 -24.46
N ALA A 31 -7.80 -20.68 -24.09
CA ALA A 31 -7.93 -21.13 -22.70
C ALA A 31 -6.58 -21.55 -22.08
N LYS A 32 -5.68 -22.13 -22.89
CA LYS A 32 -4.31 -22.45 -22.45
C LYS A 32 -3.39 -21.21 -22.38
N ALA A 33 -3.54 -20.29 -23.33
CA ALA A 33 -2.75 -19.05 -23.37
C ALA A 33 -3.12 -18.09 -22.23
N LEU A 34 -4.42 -17.98 -21.91
CA LEU A 34 -4.97 -17.20 -20.81
C LEU A 34 -5.18 -18.06 -19.55
N SER A 35 -4.32 -19.06 -19.33
CA SER A 35 -4.35 -19.83 -18.08
C SER A 35 -4.27 -18.86 -16.90
N PRO A 36 -5.23 -18.87 -15.96
CA PRO A 36 -5.28 -17.91 -14.86
C PRO A 36 -4.01 -18.00 -14.01
N LEU A 37 -3.43 -19.20 -13.86
CA LEU A 37 -2.14 -19.41 -13.21
C LEU A 37 -1.02 -18.68 -13.95
N ARG A 38 -0.98 -18.75 -15.28
CA ARG A 38 0.07 -18.10 -16.08
C ARG A 38 -0.03 -16.58 -16.01
N VAL A 39 -1.25 -16.04 -16.03
CA VAL A 39 -1.49 -14.61 -15.82
C VAL A 39 -1.05 -14.18 -14.42
N LEU A 40 -1.41 -14.93 -13.39
CA LEU A 40 -0.97 -14.65 -12.01
C LEU A 40 0.57 -14.70 -11.88
N LEU A 41 1.22 -15.69 -12.48
CA LEU A 41 2.69 -15.79 -12.48
C LEU A 41 3.34 -14.62 -13.22
N LEU A 42 2.80 -14.20 -14.37
CA LEU A 42 3.29 -13.04 -15.10
C LEU A 42 3.12 -11.75 -14.27
N LEU A 43 1.95 -11.55 -13.65
CA LEU A 43 1.71 -10.40 -12.79
C LEU A 43 2.62 -10.41 -11.55
N ALA A 44 2.82 -11.57 -10.93
CA ALA A 44 3.73 -11.71 -9.78
C ALA A 44 5.20 -11.52 -10.18
N SER A 45 5.60 -11.86 -11.41
CA SER A 45 6.97 -11.67 -11.88
C SER A 45 7.39 -10.19 -11.96
N LEU A 46 6.45 -9.28 -12.23
CA LEU A 46 6.74 -7.85 -12.35
C LEU A 46 7.34 -7.23 -11.07
N PRO A 47 6.69 -7.29 -9.89
CA PRO A 47 7.26 -6.74 -8.67
C PRO A 47 8.52 -7.49 -8.23
N VAL A 48 8.63 -8.80 -8.51
CA VAL A 48 9.83 -9.60 -8.19
C VAL A 48 11.03 -9.12 -8.99
N ILE A 49 10.89 -8.98 -10.31
CA ILE A 49 11.98 -8.50 -11.17
C ILE A 49 12.33 -7.06 -10.79
N ALA A 50 11.34 -6.17 -10.65
CA ALA A 50 11.57 -4.78 -10.27
C ALA A 50 12.29 -4.68 -8.91
N GLY A 51 11.81 -5.38 -7.88
CA GLY A 51 12.44 -5.41 -6.56
C GLY A 51 13.88 -5.95 -6.61
N SER A 52 14.12 -7.05 -7.33
CA SER A 52 15.47 -7.63 -7.47
C SER A 52 16.46 -6.66 -8.14
N THR A 53 16.03 -5.99 -9.21
CA THR A 53 16.86 -4.99 -9.89
C THR A 53 17.13 -3.78 -9.01
N ALA A 54 16.12 -3.27 -8.29
CA ALA A 54 16.28 -2.15 -7.37
C ALA A 54 17.26 -2.47 -6.24
N ILE A 55 17.14 -3.66 -5.62
CA ILE A 55 18.07 -4.11 -4.58
C ILE A 55 19.49 -4.25 -5.15
N GLY A 56 19.65 -4.87 -6.32
CA GLY A 56 20.96 -5.07 -6.94
C GLY A 56 21.66 -3.74 -7.30
N VAL A 57 20.92 -2.78 -7.85
CA VAL A 57 21.43 -1.44 -8.14
C VAL A 57 21.83 -0.75 -6.84
N TYR A 58 20.96 -0.75 -5.83
CA TYR A 58 21.22 -0.12 -4.55
C TYR A 58 22.47 -0.69 -3.87
N MET A 59 22.64 -2.03 -3.85
CA MET A 59 23.83 -2.67 -3.28
C MET A 59 25.14 -2.23 -3.96
N ARG A 60 25.09 -1.92 -5.27
CA ARG A 60 26.28 -1.53 -6.03
C ARG A 60 26.59 -0.03 -5.92
N THR A 61 25.58 0.80 -5.71
CA THR A 61 25.72 2.27 -5.66
C THR A 61 25.65 2.85 -4.25
N SER A 62 25.33 2.03 -3.24
CA SER A 62 25.18 2.48 -1.86
C SER A 62 26.50 3.03 -1.31
N PRO A 63 26.46 4.14 -0.55
CA PRO A 63 27.63 4.64 0.18
C PRO A 63 27.98 3.78 1.41
N TYR A 64 27.10 2.85 1.79
CA TYR A 64 27.26 2.03 2.99
C TYR A 64 27.89 0.66 2.68
N PRO A 65 28.58 0.05 3.68
CA PRO A 65 28.96 -1.35 3.60
C PRO A 65 27.74 -2.25 3.34
N PRO A 66 27.88 -3.40 2.64
CA PRO A 66 26.74 -4.23 2.21
C PRO A 66 25.81 -4.65 3.36
N GLU A 67 26.39 -5.04 4.50
CA GLU A 67 25.64 -5.42 5.71
C GLU A 67 24.77 -4.26 6.22
N LEU A 68 25.35 -3.07 6.26
CA LEU A 68 24.72 -1.86 6.77
C LEU A 68 23.67 -1.32 5.79
N ALA A 69 23.91 -1.47 4.48
CA ALA A 69 22.95 -1.18 3.42
C ALA A 69 21.70 -2.09 3.54
N LEU A 70 21.88 -3.38 3.83
CA LEU A 70 20.77 -4.31 4.07
C LEU A 70 19.97 -3.94 5.31
N ARG A 71 20.65 -3.58 6.41
CA ARG A 71 19.96 -3.10 7.63
C ARG A 71 19.20 -1.80 7.38
N HIS A 72 19.78 -0.86 6.62
CA HIS A 72 19.09 0.36 6.21
C HIS A 72 17.85 0.02 5.35
N LEU A 73 17.92 -0.90 4.39
CA LEU A 73 16.75 -1.37 3.65
C LEU A 73 15.71 -2.06 4.54
N ALA A 74 16.14 -2.89 5.50
CA ALA A 74 15.23 -3.56 6.43
C ALA A 74 14.51 -2.54 7.32
N ALA A 75 15.21 -1.51 7.79
CA ALA A 75 14.63 -0.43 8.57
C ALA A 75 13.55 0.35 7.79
N LEU A 76 13.57 0.31 6.45
CA LEU A 76 12.49 0.85 5.65
C LEU A 76 11.18 0.25 6.16
N ALA A 77 11.05 -1.07 6.28
CA ALA A 77 9.80 -1.79 6.62
C ALA A 77 9.06 -1.25 7.87
N GLY A 78 9.74 -0.61 8.82
CA GLY A 78 9.15 0.04 9.98
C GLY A 78 10.09 0.03 11.18
N CYS A 79 9.65 0.62 12.30
CA CYS A 79 10.48 0.76 13.49
C CYS A 79 10.77 -0.55 14.22
N GLU A 80 9.83 -1.49 14.25
CA GLU A 80 10.07 -2.82 14.82
C GLU A 80 11.15 -3.57 14.02
N THR A 81 11.04 -3.56 12.69
CA THR A 81 12.05 -4.16 11.81
C THR A 81 13.39 -3.45 11.89
N ALA A 82 13.40 -2.12 12.09
CA ALA A 82 14.62 -1.36 12.30
C ALA A 82 15.31 -1.76 13.61
N ALA A 83 14.55 -1.91 14.69
CA ALA A 83 15.05 -2.41 15.97
C ALA A 83 15.64 -3.83 15.86
N LEU A 84 14.94 -4.74 15.18
CA LEU A 84 15.43 -6.10 14.91
C LEU A 84 16.70 -6.10 14.03
N ALA A 85 16.84 -5.12 13.14
CA ALA A 85 18.03 -4.93 12.32
C ALA A 85 19.19 -4.23 13.09
N GLY A 86 19.02 -3.92 14.37
CA GLY A 86 20.02 -3.26 15.21
C GLY A 86 20.10 -1.73 14.99
N LEU A 87 19.06 -1.13 14.41
CA LEU A 87 18.94 0.31 14.14
C LEU A 87 17.67 0.87 14.81
N PRO A 88 17.56 0.83 16.14
CA PRO A 88 16.33 1.19 16.86
C PRO A 88 15.98 2.68 16.75
N GLN A 89 16.97 3.56 16.58
CA GLN A 89 16.83 4.99 16.36
C GLN A 89 17.92 5.43 15.39
N ALA A 90 17.58 6.28 14.42
CA ALA A 90 18.53 6.75 13.42
C ALA A 90 18.27 8.22 13.09
N ARG A 91 19.34 9.00 12.91
CA ARG A 91 19.24 10.41 12.52
C ARG A 91 19.31 10.57 11.01
N ARG A 92 18.84 11.71 10.52
CA ARG A 92 18.93 12.05 9.09
C ARG A 92 20.37 11.91 8.58
N GLY A 93 20.53 11.12 7.51
CA GLY A 93 21.83 10.82 6.90
C GLY A 93 22.50 9.57 7.47
N GLU A 94 21.96 8.98 8.54
CA GLU A 94 22.46 7.73 9.11
C GLU A 94 21.75 6.51 8.49
N PRO A 95 22.42 5.35 8.49
CA PRO A 95 21.77 4.08 8.23
C PRO A 95 20.58 3.86 9.16
N GLY A 96 19.46 3.36 8.62
CA GLY A 96 18.20 3.20 9.36
C GLY A 96 17.24 4.39 9.27
N TYR A 97 17.71 5.60 8.93
CA TYR A 97 16.81 6.74 8.79
C TYR A 97 15.99 6.64 7.50
N HIS A 98 14.68 6.65 7.66
CA HIS A 98 13.71 6.83 6.58
C HIS A 98 12.70 7.87 7.02
N GLN A 99 12.42 8.84 6.16
CA GLN A 99 11.47 9.92 6.48
C GLN A 99 10.09 9.38 6.88
N ARG A 100 9.67 8.23 6.34
CA ARG A 100 8.39 7.60 6.70
C ARG A 100 8.33 7.08 8.14
N ASN A 101 9.48 6.90 8.78
CA ASN A 101 9.61 6.44 10.17
C ASN A 101 9.89 7.63 11.13
N ASP A 102 9.95 8.85 10.61
CA ASP A 102 10.17 10.11 11.33
C ASP A 102 8.81 10.85 11.34
N ALA A 103 7.96 10.50 12.30
CA ALA A 103 6.54 10.88 12.30
C ALA A 103 6.32 12.37 12.59
N ASP A 104 7.19 12.95 13.40
CA ASP A 104 7.23 14.35 13.81
C ASP A 104 8.19 15.21 12.97
N LEU A 105 8.96 14.59 12.07
CA LEU A 105 9.88 15.26 11.13
C LEU A 105 11.00 16.03 11.84
N ASP A 106 11.38 15.61 13.05
CA ASP A 106 12.45 16.22 13.85
C ASP A 106 13.86 15.81 13.36
N GLY A 107 13.91 14.89 12.38
CA GLY A 107 15.14 14.35 11.82
C GLY A 107 15.60 13.07 12.52
N VAL A 108 14.78 12.47 13.38
CA VAL A 108 15.06 11.25 14.12
C VAL A 108 13.98 10.20 13.83
N ALA A 109 14.35 9.24 12.99
CA ALA A 109 13.48 8.11 12.71
C ALA A 109 13.35 7.20 13.94
N CYS A 110 12.13 6.70 14.16
CA CYS A 110 11.79 5.82 15.27
C CYS A 110 12.08 6.43 16.64
N GLY A 111 12.01 7.77 16.74
CA GLY A 111 12.05 8.48 18.01
C GLY A 111 10.95 8.02 18.96
N THR A 112 11.31 7.82 20.23
CA THR A 112 10.34 7.50 21.29
C THR A 112 9.64 8.76 21.75
N THR A 113 8.67 9.27 21.00
CA THR A 113 7.81 10.36 21.51
C THR A 113 6.79 9.81 22.51
N LEU A 114 7.27 9.49 23.71
CA LEU A 114 6.47 9.48 24.94
C LEU A 114 6.53 10.84 25.66
N ALA A 115 7.33 11.80 25.19
CA ALA A 115 7.43 13.12 25.80
C ALA A 115 6.32 14.10 25.36
N ASP A 116 5.73 13.94 24.16
CA ASP A 116 4.79 14.93 23.62
C ASP A 116 3.32 14.49 23.54
N ALA A 117 3.03 13.21 23.78
CA ALA A 117 1.63 12.73 23.84
C ALA A 117 0.90 13.16 25.14
N GLY A 118 1.60 13.82 26.08
CA GLY A 118 1.09 14.14 27.42
C GLY A 118 0.94 15.62 27.78
N MET A 119 1.31 16.57 26.90
CA MET A 119 1.32 18.01 27.25
C MET A 119 0.28 18.87 26.50
N GLU A 120 -0.59 18.29 25.67
CA GLU A 120 -1.74 19.00 25.07
C GLU A 120 -3.10 18.39 25.42
N ALA A 121 -3.21 17.79 26.62
CA ALA A 121 -4.47 17.90 27.34
C ALA A 121 -4.57 19.35 27.82
N ARG A 122 -5.11 20.23 26.95
CA ARG A 122 -5.62 21.55 27.36
C ARG A 122 -6.43 21.33 28.62
N THR A 123 -5.90 21.76 29.77
CA THR A 123 -6.72 22.05 30.93
C THR A 123 -7.85 22.94 30.41
N PRO A 124 -9.13 22.53 30.44
CA PRO A 124 -10.19 23.48 30.20
C PRO A 124 -10.06 24.47 31.35
N THR A 125 -9.52 25.65 31.07
CA THR A 125 -9.61 26.80 31.95
C THR A 125 -11.08 26.88 32.34
N GLN A 126 -11.39 26.51 33.59
CA GLN A 126 -12.69 26.76 34.19
C GLN A 126 -12.89 28.27 34.06
N ARG A 127 -13.66 28.69 33.06
CA ARG A 127 -14.18 30.04 33.00
C ARG A 127 -15.08 30.16 34.22
N ALA A 128 -14.58 30.80 35.26
CA ALA A 128 -15.40 31.27 36.36
C ALA A 128 -16.57 32.05 35.75
N PRO A 129 -17.83 31.72 36.06
CA PRO A 129 -18.96 32.51 35.60
C PRO A 129 -18.81 33.91 36.19
N GLY A 130 -18.51 34.88 35.32
CA GLY A 130 -18.51 36.29 35.66
C GLY A 130 -19.86 36.66 36.26
N GLN A 131 -19.81 37.40 37.37
CA GLN A 131 -20.94 37.97 38.09
C GLN A 131 -21.84 38.77 37.14
N ALA A 132 -22.81 38.12 36.51
CA ALA A 132 -23.86 38.79 35.77
C ALA A 132 -24.84 39.38 36.79
N LYS A 133 -24.77 40.70 36.98
CA LYS A 133 -25.65 41.47 37.85
C LYS A 133 -27.05 41.50 37.21
N PHE A 134 -27.95 40.65 37.68
CA PHE A 134 -29.35 40.67 37.26
C PHE A 134 -30.02 41.97 37.73
N VAL A 135 -30.37 42.86 36.79
CA VAL A 135 -31.28 43.98 37.00
C VAL A 135 -32.70 43.41 36.85
N ARG A 136 -33.53 43.55 37.88
CA ARG A 136 -34.98 43.27 37.81
C ARG A 136 -35.75 44.56 37.53
N PRO A 137 -36.89 44.50 36.81
CA PRO A 137 -37.76 45.65 36.57
C PRO A 137 -38.44 46.15 37.84
#